data_AF-A0A7J7YC26-F1
#
_entry.id   AF-A0A7J7YC26-F1
#
_cell.length_a   1.000
_cell.length_b   1.000
_cell.length_c   1.000
_cell.angle_alpha   90.00
_cell.angle_beta   90.00
_cell.angle_gamma   90.00
#
_symmetry.space_group_name_H-M   'P 1'
#
loop_
_entity.id
_entity.type
_entity.pdbx_description
1 polymer ?
#
loop_
_entity_poly.entity_id
_entity_poly.type
_entity_poly.pdbx_seq_one_letter_code
_entity_poly.pdbx_strand_id
1 'polypeptide(L)'
;MAPREVLTGNDEVIGQVLSMLKSEDVPYTAALTAVRPSRVARDAAMVAGGLGRQLLQTTPKQPVSVVVHPPVSYNDTAPRILFWAQNFSVAYRDSWEDLTARTFEAPSLNMTGSFWNDSIARLSLTYEQLFGATVTFKFTLVNRFYPVSARHWFTMERLEIHSNGSVAYFNVSQITGPSIYSFHCQYVSSLSNKGSILVPDTQPFLWQMTLEEFQIQAFNVTGEQFSYATDCAGFFSPAIWMGLLTSLFMLFIFTYGLHMILSLKTMDRFDDHKGPTITLTQIV
;
A
#
# COMPACT_ATOMS: atom_id res chain seq x y z
N MET A 1 -15.03 -23.32 -19.47
CA MET A 1 -15.58 -23.97 -18.27
C MET A 1 -16.07 -22.90 -17.34
N ALA A 2 -17.33 -22.99 -16.92
CA ALA A 2 -17.86 -22.11 -15.91
C ALA A 2 -17.08 -22.31 -14.60
N PRO A 3 -16.82 -21.26 -13.80
CA PRO A 3 -16.11 -21.39 -12.53
C PRO A 3 -16.71 -22.47 -11.61
N ARG A 4 -18.03 -22.63 -11.68
CA ARG A 4 -18.78 -23.65 -10.93
C ARG A 4 -18.39 -25.07 -11.30
N GLU A 5 -18.19 -25.37 -12.59
CA GLU A 5 -17.84 -26.71 -13.08
C GLU A 5 -16.43 -27.13 -12.62
N VAL A 6 -15.51 -26.17 -12.57
CA VAL A 6 -14.12 -26.41 -12.13
C VAL A 6 -14.06 -26.67 -10.62
N LEU A 7 -14.83 -25.92 -9.83
CA LEU A 7 -14.91 -26.13 -8.38
C LEU A 7 -15.55 -27.49 -8.05
N THR A 8 -16.65 -27.85 -8.73
CA THR A 8 -17.28 -29.16 -8.52
C THR A 8 -16.36 -30.32 -8.88
N GLY A 9 -15.55 -30.20 -9.94
CA GLY A 9 -14.57 -31.24 -10.28
C GLY A 9 -13.44 -31.36 -9.25
N ASN A 10 -12.96 -30.23 -8.70
CA ASN A 10 -11.96 -30.26 -7.63
C ASN A 10 -12.50 -30.88 -6.34
N ASP A 11 -13.75 -30.55 -5.97
CA ASP A 11 -14.40 -31.11 -4.79
C ASP A 11 -14.59 -32.63 -4.90
N GLU A 12 -14.91 -33.12 -6.10
CA GLU A 12 -15.02 -34.56 -6.37
C GLU A 12 -13.68 -35.29 -6.19
N VAL A 13 -12.59 -34.71 -6.71
CA VAL A 13 -11.23 -35.27 -6.56
C VAL A 13 -10.79 -35.26 -5.09
N ILE A 14 -11.02 -34.16 -4.37
CA ILE A 14 -10.72 -34.07 -2.93
C ILE A 14 -11.53 -35.13 -2.16
N GLY A 15 -12.81 -35.30 -2.49
CA GLY A 15 -13.67 -36.32 -1.90
C GLY A 15 -13.13 -37.74 -2.10
N GLN A 16 -12.67 -38.07 -3.30
CA GLN A 16 -12.06 -39.37 -3.60
C GLN A 16 -10.79 -39.62 -2.77
N VAL A 17 -9.90 -38.64 -2.68
CA VAL A 17 -8.66 -38.75 -1.90
C VAL A 17 -8.96 -38.93 -0.41
N LEU A 18 -9.90 -38.16 0.14
CA LEU A 18 -10.30 -38.29 1.55
C LEU A 18 -10.96 -39.66 1.83
N SER A 19 -11.71 -40.20 0.87
CA SER A 19 -12.34 -41.52 0.99
C SER A 19 -11.30 -42.66 1.01
N MET A 20 -10.23 -42.55 0.21
CA MET A 20 -9.12 -43.51 0.22
C MET A 20 -8.35 -43.47 1.53
N LEU A 21 -7.98 -42.26 1.98
CA LEU A 21 -7.28 -42.09 3.26
C LEU A 21 -8.09 -42.64 4.45
N LYS A 22 -9.42 -42.51 4.39
CA LYS A 22 -10.33 -43.11 5.38
C LYS A 22 -10.39 -44.63 5.28
N SER A 23 -10.31 -45.21 4.08
CA SER A 23 -10.34 -46.66 3.89
C SER A 23 -9.06 -47.37 4.32
N GLU A 24 -7.92 -46.67 4.25
CA GLU A 24 -6.61 -47.18 4.69
C GLU A 24 -6.29 -46.84 6.16
N ASP A 25 -7.23 -46.23 6.88
CA ASP A 25 -7.12 -45.82 8.30
C ASP A 25 -5.87 -44.96 8.59
N VAL A 26 -5.46 -44.14 7.62
CA VAL A 26 -4.28 -43.27 7.71
C VAL A 26 -4.68 -41.96 8.41
N PRO A 27 -4.08 -41.61 9.56
CA PRO A 27 -4.34 -40.32 10.19
C PRO A 27 -3.76 -39.21 9.33
N TYR A 28 -4.62 -38.26 8.92
CA TYR A 28 -4.21 -37.12 8.10
C TYR A 28 -4.63 -35.80 8.74
N THR A 29 -3.88 -34.75 8.46
CA THR A 29 -4.24 -33.36 8.74
C THR A 29 -4.13 -32.58 7.43
N ALA A 30 -5.25 -32.07 6.93
CA ALA A 30 -5.28 -31.29 5.71
C ALA A 30 -5.29 -29.79 6.06
N ALA A 31 -4.33 -29.05 5.52
CA ALA A 31 -4.29 -27.59 5.61
C ALA A 31 -4.63 -27.00 4.24
N LEU A 32 -5.79 -26.35 4.13
CA LEU A 32 -6.18 -25.62 2.93
C LEU A 32 -5.45 -24.28 2.92
N THR A 33 -4.35 -24.20 2.17
CA THR A 33 -3.63 -22.93 1.98
C THR A 33 -3.96 -22.38 0.60
N ALA A 34 -4.60 -21.22 0.55
CA ALA A 34 -4.83 -20.49 -0.68
C ALA A 34 -4.26 -19.08 -0.52
N VAL A 35 -3.11 -18.82 -1.15
CA VAL A 35 -2.49 -17.49 -1.16
C VAL A 35 -3.05 -16.62 -2.29
N ARG A 36 -3.48 -17.23 -3.41
CA ARG A 36 -4.08 -16.54 -4.57
C ARG A 36 -4.85 -17.55 -5.45
N PRO A 37 -5.92 -17.16 -6.17
CA PRO A 37 -6.59 -18.06 -7.12
C PRO A 37 -5.64 -18.56 -8.21
N SER A 38 -5.69 -19.87 -8.50
CA SER A 38 -4.87 -20.54 -9.53
C SER A 38 -5.24 -20.11 -10.96
N ARG A 39 -6.43 -19.52 -11.14
CA ARG A 39 -6.87 -18.88 -12.38
C ARG A 39 -7.47 -17.52 -12.07
N VAL A 40 -6.78 -16.48 -12.52
CA VAL A 40 -7.38 -15.15 -12.73
C VAL A 40 -7.97 -15.17 -14.14
N ALA A 41 -9.19 -14.64 -14.33
CA ALA A 41 -9.75 -14.46 -15.67
C ALA A 41 -8.71 -13.70 -16.52
N ARG A 42 -8.19 -14.35 -17.55
CA ARG A 42 -7.27 -13.71 -18.49
C ARG A 42 -8.13 -12.91 -19.46
N ASP A 43 -8.21 -11.61 -19.25
CA ASP A 43 -8.57 -10.72 -20.35
C ASP A 43 -7.46 -10.78 -21.39
N ALA A 44 -7.82 -11.20 -22.60
CA ALA A 44 -6.91 -11.33 -23.71
C ALA A 44 -6.47 -9.94 -24.18
N ALA A 45 -5.22 -9.57 -23.91
CA ALA A 45 -4.52 -8.57 -24.71
C ALA A 45 -3.07 -9.04 -24.91
N MET A 46 -2.72 -9.18 -26.18
CA MET A 46 -1.52 -9.85 -26.69
C MET A 46 -0.22 -9.07 -26.44
N VAL A 47 0.83 -9.88 -26.38
CA VAL A 47 2.27 -9.60 -26.46
C VAL A 47 2.64 -8.61 -27.59
N ALA A 48 3.53 -7.65 -27.31
CA ALA A 48 4.86 -7.54 -27.96
C ALA A 48 5.61 -6.22 -27.64
N GLY A 49 6.84 -6.35 -27.12
CA GLY A 49 8.01 -5.63 -27.64
C GLY A 49 8.36 -4.25 -27.06
N GLY A 50 9.33 -4.22 -26.12
CA GLY A 50 10.12 -3.02 -25.83
C GLY A 50 10.83 -3.06 -24.48
N LEU A 51 12.15 -3.28 -24.47
CA LEU A 51 12.98 -3.14 -23.27
C LEU A 51 12.99 -1.67 -22.81
N GLY A 52 12.26 -1.39 -21.74
CA GLY A 52 12.32 -0.15 -20.96
C GLY A 52 11.78 -0.43 -19.56
N ARG A 53 12.32 0.24 -18.54
CA ARG A 53 11.86 0.13 -17.15
C ARG A 53 10.38 0.51 -17.08
N GLN A 54 9.51 -0.49 -17.08
CA GLN A 54 8.09 -0.31 -16.89
C GLN A 54 7.81 -0.55 -15.41
N LEU A 55 7.41 0.50 -14.69
CA LEU A 55 6.78 0.34 -13.38
C LEU A 55 5.62 -0.66 -13.55
N LEU A 56 5.36 -1.52 -12.54
CA LEU A 56 4.15 -2.35 -12.52
C LEU A 56 2.95 -1.41 -12.49
N GLN A 57 2.50 -1.03 -13.68
CA GLN A 57 1.31 -0.25 -13.89
C GLN A 57 0.16 -1.16 -13.48
N THR A 58 -0.54 -0.78 -12.41
CA THR A 58 -1.84 -1.37 -12.11
C THR A 58 -2.70 -1.17 -13.35
N THR A 59 -3.28 -2.26 -13.85
CA THR A 59 -4.20 -2.20 -14.98
C THR A 59 -5.25 -1.14 -14.65
N PRO A 60 -5.41 -0.08 -15.45
CA PRO A 60 -6.57 0.78 -15.28
C PRO A 60 -7.76 -0.15 -15.47
N LYS A 61 -8.58 -0.32 -14.42
CA LYS A 61 -9.94 -0.83 -14.62
C LYS A 61 -10.49 -0.03 -15.81
N GLN A 62 -11.10 -0.73 -16.78
CA GLN A 62 -11.74 -0.14 -17.96
C GLN A 62 -12.33 1.24 -17.65
N PRO A 63 -12.27 2.19 -18.59
CA PRO A 63 -12.74 3.54 -18.38
C PRO A 63 -14.27 3.52 -18.27
N VAL A 64 -14.78 3.14 -17.09
CA VAL A 64 -15.85 3.91 -16.48
C VAL A 64 -15.30 5.33 -16.55
N SER A 65 -16.01 6.23 -17.22
CA SER A 65 -15.63 7.64 -17.26
C SER A 65 -15.44 8.09 -15.81
N VAL A 66 -14.22 8.01 -15.29
CA VAL A 66 -13.89 8.54 -13.99
C VAL A 66 -14.01 10.02 -14.24
N VAL A 67 -15.13 10.59 -13.80
CA VAL A 67 -15.30 12.04 -13.82
C VAL A 67 -14.20 12.53 -12.90
N VAL A 68 -13.09 12.98 -13.49
CA VAL A 68 -11.97 13.50 -12.72
C VAL A 68 -12.39 14.89 -12.32
N HIS A 69 -12.91 14.99 -11.10
CA HIS A 69 -13.31 16.27 -10.55
C HIS A 69 -12.06 17.11 -10.25
N PRO A 70 -12.15 18.45 -10.41
CA PRO A 70 -11.06 19.33 -9.98
C PRO A 70 -10.84 19.21 -8.47
N PRO A 71 -9.60 19.40 -7.98
CA PRO A 71 -9.31 19.40 -6.56
C PRO A 71 -10.04 20.55 -5.86
N VAL A 72 -10.42 20.32 -4.61
CA VAL A 72 -10.91 21.37 -3.72
C VAL A 72 -9.73 22.28 -3.41
N SER A 73 -9.84 23.55 -3.79
CA SER A 73 -8.85 24.58 -3.48
C SER A 73 -9.40 25.55 -2.45
N TYR A 74 -8.75 25.61 -1.29
CA TYR A 74 -8.96 26.71 -0.36
C TYR A 74 -8.08 27.89 -0.76
N ASN A 75 -8.77 28.97 -1.17
CA ASN A 75 -8.17 30.20 -1.65
C ASN A 75 -8.34 31.28 -0.58
N ASP A 76 -7.23 31.93 -0.23
CA ASP A 76 -7.24 33.18 0.54
C ASP A 76 -6.89 34.32 -0.44
N THR A 77 -5.60 34.59 -0.62
CA THR A 77 -5.06 35.47 -1.69
C THR A 77 -4.53 34.71 -2.91
N ALA A 78 -4.20 33.44 -2.71
CA ALA A 78 -3.67 32.49 -3.67
C ALA A 78 -4.14 31.09 -3.22
N PRO A 79 -4.11 30.06 -4.09
CA PRO A 79 -4.40 28.69 -3.67
C PRO A 79 -3.39 28.26 -2.61
N ARG A 80 -3.88 27.94 -1.41
CA ARG A 80 -3.04 27.54 -0.27
C ARG A 80 -3.12 26.05 -0.01
N ILE A 81 -4.33 25.50 -0.01
CA ILE A 81 -4.57 24.09 0.32
C ILE A 81 -5.33 23.45 -0.83
N LEU A 82 -4.79 22.36 -1.35
CA LEU A 82 -5.41 21.50 -2.33
C LEU A 82 -5.75 20.16 -1.67
N PHE A 83 -6.97 19.69 -1.90
CA PHE A 83 -7.45 18.41 -1.41
C PHE A 83 -8.23 17.69 -2.50
N TRP A 84 -7.93 16.40 -2.69
CA TRP A 84 -8.59 15.56 -3.68
C TRP A 84 -8.71 14.13 -3.18
N ALA A 85 -9.78 13.45 -3.59
CA ALA A 85 -9.99 12.04 -3.38
C ALA A 85 -10.93 11.53 -4.47
N GLN A 86 -10.78 10.27 -4.90
CA GLN A 86 -11.72 9.63 -5.81
C GLN A 86 -13.01 9.24 -5.11
N ASN A 87 -12.92 8.77 -3.87
CA ASN A 87 -14.06 8.40 -3.05
C ASN A 87 -13.86 8.98 -1.66
N PHE A 88 -14.87 9.67 -1.13
CA PHE A 88 -14.92 10.16 0.22
C PHE A 88 -16.21 9.68 0.89
N SER A 89 -16.11 8.58 1.64
CA SER A 89 -17.25 8.04 2.38
C SER A 89 -17.02 8.06 3.89
N VAL A 90 -18.09 8.37 4.60
CA VAL A 90 -18.09 8.52 6.07
C VAL A 90 -19.21 7.65 6.62
N ALA A 91 -18.95 7.01 7.75
CA ALA A 91 -19.94 6.26 8.50
C ALA A 91 -20.17 6.87 9.88
N TYR A 92 -21.43 6.91 10.29
CA TYR A 92 -21.84 7.18 11.67
C TYR A 92 -22.69 6.03 12.17
N ARG A 93 -22.28 5.36 13.25
CA ARG A 93 -22.99 4.21 13.84
C ARG A 93 -23.40 3.17 12.77
N ASP A 94 -22.45 2.80 11.91
CA ASP A 94 -22.58 1.84 10.80
C ASP A 94 -23.47 2.27 9.62
N SER A 95 -24.06 3.47 9.65
CA SER A 95 -24.71 4.07 8.47
C SER A 95 -23.66 4.81 7.62
N TRP A 96 -23.48 4.36 6.37
CA TRP A 96 -22.52 4.93 5.43
C TRP A 96 -23.18 5.95 4.51
N GLU A 97 -22.49 7.07 4.30
CA GLU A 97 -22.87 8.13 3.36
C GLU A 97 -21.65 8.46 2.48
N ASP A 98 -21.90 8.67 1.18
CA ASP A 98 -20.89 9.09 0.22
C ASP A 98 -20.95 10.61 0.05
N LEU A 99 -19.84 11.27 0.37
CA LEU A 99 -19.67 12.71 0.30
C LEU A 99 -19.03 13.17 -1.01
N THR A 100 -18.52 12.27 -1.83
CA THR A 100 -17.72 12.58 -3.03
C THR A 100 -18.38 13.61 -3.94
N ALA A 101 -19.63 13.37 -4.35
CA ALA A 101 -20.38 14.30 -5.20
C ALA A 101 -20.60 15.66 -4.51
N ARG A 102 -20.89 15.65 -3.19
CA ARG A 102 -21.09 16.89 -2.42
C ARG A 102 -19.80 17.69 -2.24
N THR A 103 -18.64 17.03 -2.26
CA THR A 103 -17.34 17.67 -2.05
C THR A 103 -16.78 18.23 -3.35
N PHE A 104 -16.85 17.46 -4.45
CA PHE A 104 -16.13 17.78 -5.68
C PHE A 104 -17.02 18.22 -6.85
N GLU A 105 -18.34 17.94 -6.82
CA GLU A 105 -19.28 18.40 -7.85
C GLU A 105 -20.08 19.64 -7.41
N ALA A 106 -20.08 19.95 -6.11
CA ALA A 106 -20.86 21.06 -5.60
C ALA A 106 -20.30 22.42 -6.06
N PRO A 107 -21.15 23.36 -6.51
CA PRO A 107 -20.72 24.66 -7.02
C PRO A 107 -20.11 25.58 -5.95
N SER A 108 -20.43 25.36 -4.67
CA SER A 108 -19.83 26.08 -3.55
C SER A 108 -19.81 25.20 -2.30
N LEU A 109 -18.61 24.78 -1.87
CA LEU A 109 -18.40 24.04 -0.64
C LEU A 109 -18.20 25.00 0.53
N ASN A 110 -18.85 24.73 1.67
CA ASN A 110 -18.72 25.60 2.84
C ASN A 110 -17.40 25.30 3.59
N MET A 111 -16.39 26.12 3.33
CA MET A 111 -15.04 26.01 3.91
C MET A 111 -14.79 26.95 5.10
N THR A 112 -15.86 27.45 5.75
CA THR A 112 -15.74 28.36 6.90
C THR A 112 -14.92 27.73 8.02
N GLY A 113 -13.88 28.41 8.48
CA GLY A 113 -12.95 27.92 9.51
C GLY A 113 -11.65 27.31 8.97
N SER A 114 -11.49 27.28 7.64
CA SER A 114 -10.21 27.00 7.01
C SER A 114 -9.26 28.16 7.26
N PHE A 115 -7.99 27.85 7.47
CA PHE A 115 -6.97 28.81 7.85
C PHE A 115 -5.61 28.34 7.33
N TRP A 116 -4.75 29.27 6.97
CA TRP A 116 -3.40 28.97 6.52
C TRP A 116 -2.38 29.94 7.12
N ASN A 117 -1.24 29.39 7.50
CA ASN A 117 -0.04 30.08 7.96
C ASN A 117 1.20 29.25 7.57
N ASP A 118 2.40 29.81 7.68
CA ASP A 118 3.66 29.16 7.30
C ASP A 118 3.93 27.86 8.09
N SER A 119 3.39 27.77 9.31
CA SER A 119 3.56 26.64 10.22
C SER A 119 2.36 25.71 10.30
N ILE A 120 1.13 26.20 10.10
CA ILE A 120 -0.10 25.43 10.30
C ILE A 120 -1.10 25.76 9.19
N ALA A 121 -1.65 24.73 8.57
CA ALA A 121 -2.72 24.83 7.60
C ALA A 121 -3.89 23.95 8.06
N ARG A 122 -5.09 24.52 8.07
CA ARG A 122 -6.32 23.83 8.48
C ARG A 122 -7.34 23.94 7.35
N LEU A 123 -7.81 22.81 6.86
CA LEU A 123 -8.93 22.73 5.92
C LEU A 123 -10.17 22.27 6.68
N SER A 124 -11.22 23.09 6.68
CA SER A 124 -12.53 22.72 7.23
C SER A 124 -13.53 22.51 6.10
N LEU A 125 -14.23 21.39 6.12
CA LEU A 125 -15.31 21.06 5.19
C LEU A 125 -16.59 20.88 5.99
N THR A 126 -17.57 21.77 5.81
CA THR A 126 -18.86 21.71 6.50
C THR A 126 -19.93 21.19 5.56
N TYR A 127 -20.65 20.16 6.00
CA TYR A 127 -21.79 19.57 5.28
C TYR A 127 -23.07 19.77 6.08
N GLU A 128 -24.08 20.29 5.39
CA GLU A 128 -25.44 20.40 5.93
C GLU A 128 -26.20 19.08 5.73
N GLN A 129 -27.11 18.78 6.67
CA GLN A 129 -27.93 17.57 6.71
C GLN A 129 -27.16 16.24 6.56
N LEU A 130 -25.93 16.12 7.11
CA LEU A 130 -25.22 14.85 7.18
C LEU A 130 -25.64 14.11 8.45
N PHE A 131 -26.24 12.91 8.30
CA PHE A 131 -26.85 12.15 9.41
C PHE A 131 -27.86 12.97 10.24
N GLY A 132 -28.58 13.90 9.59
CA GLY A 132 -29.57 14.76 10.23
C GLY A 132 -29.00 15.95 11.04
N ALA A 133 -27.70 16.22 10.96
CA ALA A 133 -27.05 17.35 11.62
C ALA A 133 -26.07 18.08 10.69
N THR A 134 -25.57 19.23 11.12
CA THR A 134 -24.41 19.88 10.48
C THR A 134 -23.14 19.22 10.99
N VAL A 135 -22.29 18.77 10.08
CA VAL A 135 -21.04 18.07 10.39
C VAL A 135 -19.87 18.79 9.72
N THR A 136 -18.84 19.10 10.49
CA THR A 136 -17.63 19.76 9.99
C THR A 136 -16.42 18.87 10.20
N PHE A 137 -15.73 18.54 9.10
CA PHE A 137 -14.45 17.83 9.09
C PHE A 137 -13.32 18.85 9.06
N LYS A 138 -12.38 18.79 10.00
CA LYS A 138 -11.20 19.68 10.04
C LYS A 138 -9.93 18.85 9.89
N PHE A 139 -9.21 19.06 8.80
CA PHE A 139 -7.91 18.48 8.53
C PHE A 139 -6.84 19.48 8.99
N THR A 140 -6.04 19.13 9.99
CA THR A 140 -4.98 20.01 10.50
C THR A 140 -3.61 19.49 10.07
N LEU A 141 -2.91 20.27 9.26
CA LEU A 141 -1.55 20.02 8.78
C LEU A 141 -0.58 20.99 9.45
N VAL A 142 0.60 20.48 9.80
CA VAL A 142 1.66 21.26 10.45
C VAL A 142 2.94 21.12 9.64
N ASN A 143 3.62 22.23 9.40
CA ASN A 143 4.91 22.30 8.73
C ASN A 143 6.03 22.51 9.76
N ARG A 144 7.01 21.60 9.80
CA ARG A 144 8.13 21.65 10.73
C ARG A 144 9.45 21.51 9.98
N PHE A 145 10.45 22.29 10.39
CA PHE A 145 11.82 22.12 9.89
C PHE A 145 12.50 20.99 10.64
N TYR A 146 12.96 19.97 9.90
CA TYR A 146 13.71 18.85 10.48
C TYR A 146 15.21 19.04 10.24
N PRO A 147 16.03 19.25 11.29
CA PRO A 147 17.45 19.54 11.13
C PRO A 147 18.22 18.40 10.46
N VAL A 148 17.81 17.14 10.68
CA VAL A 148 18.45 15.95 10.10
C VAL A 148 18.34 15.92 8.56
N SER A 149 17.21 16.40 8.01
CA SER A 149 17.01 16.45 6.56
C SER A 149 17.28 17.82 5.96
N ALA A 150 17.56 18.83 6.80
CA ALA A 150 17.67 20.25 6.45
C ALA A 150 16.51 20.75 5.57
N ARG A 151 15.30 20.22 5.81
CA ARG A 151 14.11 20.48 5.00
C ARG A 151 12.87 20.66 5.86
N HIS A 152 11.90 21.39 5.31
CA HIS A 152 10.56 21.54 5.85
C HIS A 152 9.69 20.36 5.44
N TRP A 153 9.14 19.64 6.41
CA TRP A 153 8.21 18.54 6.22
C TRP A 153 6.86 18.93 6.80
N PHE A 154 5.80 18.60 6.06
CA PHE A 154 4.47 18.69 6.57
C PHE A 154 3.99 17.34 7.09
N THR A 155 3.21 17.38 8.16
CA THR A 155 2.54 16.22 8.76
C THR A 155 1.09 16.58 9.01
N MET A 156 0.16 15.71 8.66
CA MET A 156 -1.22 15.84 9.10
C MET A 156 -1.31 15.39 10.56
N GLU A 157 -1.53 16.30 11.50
CA GLU A 157 -1.45 15.95 12.92
C GLU A 157 -2.76 15.26 13.38
N ARG A 158 -3.89 15.91 13.07
CA ARG A 158 -5.22 15.45 13.51
C ARG A 158 -6.28 15.71 12.45
N LEU A 159 -7.26 14.80 12.41
CA LEU A 159 -8.55 14.98 11.77
C LEU A 159 -9.61 15.09 12.86
N GLU A 160 -10.36 16.18 12.85
CA GLU A 160 -11.43 16.44 13.83
C GLU A 160 -12.78 16.42 13.13
N ILE A 161 -13.73 15.66 13.66
CA ILE A 161 -15.12 15.63 13.18
C ILE A 161 -15.98 16.29 14.24
N HIS A 162 -16.54 17.45 13.90
CA HIS A 162 -17.49 18.17 14.76
C HIS A 162 -18.91 17.80 14.33
N SER A 163 -19.70 17.25 15.23
CA SER A 163 -21.10 16.91 14.99
C SER A 163 -21.93 17.13 16.25
N ASN A 164 -22.98 17.97 16.15
CA ASN A 164 -23.98 18.21 17.20
C ASN A 164 -23.38 18.35 18.63
N GLY A 165 -22.38 19.23 18.78
CA GLY A 165 -21.69 19.49 20.07
C GLY A 165 -20.67 18.43 20.50
N SER A 166 -20.57 17.29 19.80
CA SER A 166 -19.53 16.27 20.00
C SER A 166 -18.36 16.48 19.03
N VAL A 167 -17.15 16.16 19.49
CA VAL A 167 -15.93 16.21 18.66
C VAL A 167 -15.24 14.85 18.71
N ALA A 168 -15.06 14.23 17.55
CA ALA A 168 -14.25 13.03 17.39
C ALA A 168 -12.86 13.41 16.88
N TYR A 169 -11.83 12.83 17.50
CA TYR A 169 -10.43 13.06 17.14
C TYR A 169 -9.81 11.81 16.53
N PHE A 170 -9.15 11.97 15.38
CA PHE A 170 -8.32 10.96 14.76
C PHE A 170 -6.89 11.49 14.67
N ASN A 171 -5.94 10.71 15.18
CA ASN A 171 -4.51 10.97 15.05
C ASN A 171 -4.02 10.39 13.71
N VAL A 172 -3.25 11.18 12.95
CA VAL A 172 -2.91 10.86 11.55
C VAL A 172 -1.40 10.94 11.29
N SER A 173 -0.60 10.24 12.10
CA SER A 173 0.87 10.39 12.06
C SER A 173 1.55 9.89 10.77
N GLN A 174 0.89 9.05 9.97
CA GLN A 174 1.49 8.44 8.78
C GLN A 174 1.38 9.32 7.52
N ILE A 175 0.55 10.36 7.54
CA ILE A 175 0.42 11.30 6.43
C ILE A 175 1.48 12.39 6.61
N THR A 176 2.62 12.19 5.95
CA THR A 176 3.78 13.06 6.05
C THR A 176 4.53 13.14 4.73
N GLY A 177 5.12 14.30 4.45
CA GLY A 177 5.94 14.49 3.26
C GLY A 177 6.72 15.81 3.28
N PRO A 178 7.66 16.01 2.35
CA PRO A 178 8.28 17.32 2.16
C PRO A 178 7.24 18.38 1.81
N SER A 179 7.32 19.57 2.42
CA SER A 179 6.37 20.70 2.22
C SER A 179 6.20 21.18 0.77
N ILE A 180 7.16 20.84 -0.10
CA ILE A 180 7.20 21.16 -1.54
C ILE A 180 6.32 20.19 -2.35
N TYR A 181 6.09 18.99 -1.82
CA TYR A 181 5.38 17.91 -2.49
C TYR A 181 3.96 17.76 -1.96
N SER A 182 3.13 17.07 -2.73
CA SER A 182 1.84 16.58 -2.28
C SER A 182 2.02 15.21 -1.62
N PHE A 183 1.08 14.81 -0.76
CA PHE A 183 1.02 13.44 -0.27
C PHE A 183 -0.10 12.71 -0.99
N HIS A 184 0.17 11.49 -1.47
CA HIS A 184 -0.78 10.63 -2.16
C HIS A 184 -0.89 9.27 -1.47
N CYS A 185 -2.10 8.71 -1.39
CA CYS A 185 -2.30 7.37 -0.89
C CYS A 185 -3.55 6.73 -1.48
N GLN A 186 -3.42 5.46 -1.88
CA GLN A 186 -4.54 4.72 -2.48
C GLN A 186 -5.71 4.54 -1.51
N TYR A 187 -5.43 4.26 -0.24
CA TYR A 187 -6.46 4.02 0.77
C TYR A 187 -6.08 4.69 2.09
N VAL A 188 -6.88 5.65 2.53
CA VAL A 188 -6.79 6.24 3.87
C VAL A 188 -8.08 5.91 4.61
N SER A 189 -7.98 5.05 5.61
CA SER A 189 -9.15 4.58 6.36
C SER A 189 -8.93 4.57 7.87
N SER A 190 -10.04 4.61 8.61
CA SER A 190 -10.07 4.33 10.05
C SER A 190 -10.32 2.84 10.37
N LEU A 191 -10.63 2.03 9.35
CA LEU A 191 -10.94 0.61 9.49
C LEU A 191 -9.67 -0.22 9.59
N SER A 192 -9.58 -1.05 10.63
CA SER A 192 -8.42 -1.95 10.85
C SER A 192 -8.12 -2.85 9.64
N ASN A 193 -9.17 -3.38 9.00
CA ASN A 193 -9.04 -4.35 7.89
C ASN A 193 -8.41 -3.77 6.61
N LYS A 194 -8.39 -2.44 6.43
CA LYS A 194 -7.85 -1.76 5.24
C LYS A 194 -6.57 -0.99 5.52
N GLY A 195 -5.87 -1.29 6.63
CA GLY A 195 -4.68 -0.55 7.06
C GLY A 195 -5.09 0.81 7.63
N SER A 196 -5.40 0.84 8.91
CA SER A 196 -5.89 2.06 9.58
C SER A 196 -4.78 3.12 9.67
N ILE A 197 -4.82 4.12 8.79
CA ILE A 197 -3.98 5.32 8.87
C ILE A 197 -4.59 6.33 9.84
N LEU A 198 -5.92 6.38 9.90
CA LEU A 198 -6.68 7.24 10.82
C LEU A 198 -6.90 6.48 12.13
N VAL A 199 -6.19 6.85 13.20
CA VAL A 199 -6.31 6.18 14.50
C VAL A 199 -7.22 6.99 15.41
N PRO A 200 -8.39 6.48 15.85
CA PRO A 200 -9.27 7.20 16.76
C PRO A 200 -8.64 7.34 18.14
N ASP A 201 -8.78 8.53 18.75
CA ASP A 201 -8.20 8.85 20.06
C ASP A 201 -9.00 8.24 21.22
N THR A 202 -10.33 8.11 21.05
CA THR A 202 -11.24 7.58 22.07
C THR A 202 -12.04 6.39 21.55
N GLN A 203 -12.29 5.42 22.43
CA GLN A 203 -13.25 4.32 22.19
C GLN A 203 -14.48 4.53 23.09
N PRO A 204 -15.71 4.29 22.60
CA PRO A 204 -16.09 3.65 21.33
C PRO A 204 -16.04 4.59 20.11
N PHE A 205 -15.60 4.04 18.96
CA PHE A 205 -15.50 4.76 17.69
C PHE A 205 -16.85 4.75 16.96
N LEU A 206 -17.63 5.83 17.09
CA LEU A 206 -18.91 5.97 16.38
C LEU A 206 -18.74 6.43 14.94
N TRP A 207 -17.63 7.12 14.66
CA TRP A 207 -17.30 7.67 13.35
C TRP A 207 -16.29 6.78 12.65
N GLN A 208 -16.53 6.52 11.37
CA GLN A 208 -15.59 5.85 10.48
C GLN A 208 -15.45 6.65 9.19
N MET A 209 -14.28 6.57 8.57
CA MET A 209 -14.00 7.31 7.35
C MET A 209 -13.11 6.50 6.42
N THR A 210 -13.39 6.59 5.13
CA THR A 210 -12.59 5.99 4.07
C THR A 210 -12.44 6.97 2.93
N LEU A 211 -11.20 7.19 2.53
CA LEU A 211 -10.81 7.95 1.35
C LEU A 211 -10.08 7.01 0.40
N GLU A 212 -10.46 7.00 -0.87
CA GLU A 212 -9.77 6.28 -1.94
C GLU A 212 -9.07 7.27 -2.89
N GLU A 213 -7.86 6.94 -3.34
CA GLU A 213 -6.97 7.80 -4.14
C GLU A 213 -6.85 9.21 -3.52
N PHE A 214 -6.49 9.28 -2.24
CA PHE A 214 -6.39 10.53 -1.48
C PHE A 214 -5.13 11.30 -1.87
N GLN A 215 -5.26 12.60 -2.13
CA GLN A 215 -4.15 13.51 -2.36
C GLN A 215 -4.34 14.87 -1.66
N ILE A 216 -3.30 15.36 -0.97
CA ILE A 216 -3.36 16.64 -0.23
C ILE A 216 -2.04 17.43 -0.31
N GLN A 217 -2.14 18.76 -0.35
CA GLN A 217 -1.01 19.70 -0.33
C GLN A 217 -1.42 21.03 0.32
N ALA A 218 -0.56 21.67 1.12
CA ALA A 218 -0.98 22.85 1.92
C ALA A 218 -0.01 24.03 2.06
N PHE A 219 1.31 23.86 1.87
CA PHE A 219 2.28 24.93 2.22
C PHE A 219 2.93 25.59 1.00
N ASN A 220 3.36 24.79 0.04
CA ASN A 220 4.03 25.28 -1.17
C ASN A 220 3.22 24.92 -2.42
N VAL A 221 2.00 25.43 -2.49
CA VAL A 221 1.11 25.23 -3.65
C VAL A 221 1.43 26.29 -4.70
N THR A 222 1.67 25.86 -5.94
CA THR A 222 1.95 26.74 -7.08
C THR A 222 0.85 26.58 -8.12
N GLY A 223 -0.04 27.57 -8.21
CA GLY A 223 -1.25 27.47 -9.04
C GLY A 223 -2.30 26.50 -8.47
N GLU A 224 -3.21 26.03 -9.32
CA GLU A 224 -4.32 25.13 -8.93
C GLU A 224 -4.00 23.65 -9.18
N GLN A 225 -2.72 23.29 -9.25
CA GLN A 225 -2.27 21.92 -9.52
C GLN A 225 -1.41 21.38 -8.39
N PHE A 226 -1.53 20.08 -8.14
CA PHE A 226 -0.65 19.39 -7.20
C PHE A 226 0.78 19.36 -7.73
N SER A 227 1.73 19.53 -6.82
CA SER A 227 3.14 19.22 -7.04
C SER A 227 3.37 17.71 -6.99
N TYR A 228 4.62 17.30 -7.23
CA TYR A 228 5.02 15.89 -7.21
C TYR A 228 4.49 15.16 -5.96
N ALA A 229 4.01 13.93 -6.13
CA ALA A 229 3.37 13.17 -5.06
C ALA A 229 4.37 12.31 -4.28
N THR A 230 4.23 12.31 -2.96
CA THR A 230 4.89 11.37 -2.05
C THR A 230 3.86 10.31 -1.64
N ASP A 231 4.09 9.07 -2.06
CA ASP A 231 3.17 7.97 -1.79
C ASP A 231 3.29 7.44 -0.35
N CYS A 232 2.17 6.98 0.21
CA CYS A 232 2.12 6.33 1.52
C CYS A 232 2.79 4.95 1.57
N ALA A 233 3.02 4.32 0.41
CA ALA A 233 3.69 3.03 0.31
C ALA A 233 5.14 3.22 -0.14
N GLY A 234 6.08 2.72 0.65
CA GLY A 234 7.46 2.58 0.22
C GLY A 234 7.61 1.41 -0.77
N PHE A 235 8.66 1.45 -1.61
CA PHE A 235 8.97 0.38 -2.56
C PHE A 235 9.07 -1.01 -1.90
N PHE A 236 9.61 -1.05 -0.68
CA PHE A 236 9.75 -2.27 0.11
C PHE A 236 9.31 -2.01 1.54
N SER A 237 8.49 -2.90 2.08
CA SER A 237 8.16 -2.89 3.50
C SER A 237 9.37 -3.32 4.34
N PRO A 238 9.41 -2.98 5.65
CA PRO A 238 10.45 -3.47 6.55
C PRO A 238 10.59 -5.00 6.52
N ALA A 239 9.47 -5.72 6.41
CA ALA A 239 9.47 -7.18 6.33
C ALA A 239 10.16 -7.69 5.05
N ILE A 240 9.90 -7.06 3.90
CA ILE A 240 10.56 -7.42 2.64
C ILE A 240 12.05 -7.13 2.71
N TRP A 241 12.45 -6.00 3.31
CA TRP A 241 13.88 -5.69 3.51
C TRP A 241 14.60 -6.73 4.36
N MET A 242 14.02 -7.15 5.47
CA MET A 242 14.61 -8.18 6.32
C MET A 242 14.67 -9.54 5.61
N GLY A 243 13.64 -9.89 4.82
CA GLY A 243 13.63 -11.11 4.02
C GLY A 243 14.65 -11.09 2.88
N LEU A 244 14.77 -9.97 2.17
CA LEU A 244 15.74 -9.80 1.08
C LEU A 244 17.18 -9.85 1.61
N LEU A 245 17.46 -9.16 2.72
CA LEU A 245 18.79 -9.15 3.32
C LEU A 245 19.21 -10.56 3.78
N THR A 246 18.33 -11.27 4.47
CA THR A 246 18.62 -12.62 4.98
C THR A 246 18.73 -13.66 3.86
N SER A 247 17.87 -13.61 2.85
CA SER A 247 17.94 -14.50 1.68
C SER A 247 19.21 -14.27 0.85
N LEU A 248 19.59 -13.02 0.62
CA LEU A 248 20.84 -12.68 -0.08
C LEU A 248 22.07 -13.19 0.67
N PHE A 249 22.06 -13.06 2.00
CA PHE A 249 23.14 -13.57 2.86
C PHE A 249 23.26 -15.10 2.80
N MET A 250 22.13 -15.82 2.91
CA MET A 250 22.14 -17.28 2.78
C MET A 250 22.56 -17.73 1.39
N LEU A 251 22.13 -17.04 0.34
CA LEU A 251 22.53 -17.32 -1.03
C LEU A 251 24.03 -17.12 -1.23
N PHE A 252 24.62 -16.09 -0.61
CA PHE A 252 26.05 -15.86 -0.63
C PHE A 252 26.83 -17.04 0.01
N ILE A 253 26.40 -17.50 1.20
CA ILE A 253 27.02 -18.66 1.85
C ILE A 253 26.86 -19.93 0.99
N PHE A 254 25.67 -20.16 0.45
CA PHE A 254 25.38 -21.32 -0.37
C PHE A 254 26.23 -21.35 -1.65
N THR A 255 26.31 -20.23 -2.37
CA THR A 255 27.11 -20.12 -3.60
C THR A 255 28.61 -20.28 -3.32
N TYR A 256 29.10 -19.76 -2.19
CA TYR A 256 30.47 -19.99 -1.74
C TYR A 256 30.74 -21.47 -1.44
N GLY A 257 29.84 -22.13 -0.71
CA GLY A 257 29.93 -23.56 -0.43
C GLY A 257 29.92 -24.40 -1.71
N LEU A 258 29.00 -24.09 -2.63
CA LEU A 258 28.91 -24.74 -3.93
C LEU A 258 30.18 -24.53 -4.77
N HIS A 259 30.71 -23.32 -4.80
CA HIS A 259 31.97 -23.01 -5.48
C HIS A 259 33.13 -23.86 -4.95
N MET A 260 33.23 -24.03 -3.63
CA MET A 260 34.26 -24.87 -3.01
C MET A 260 34.10 -26.35 -3.39
N ILE A 261 32.88 -26.88 -3.40
CA ILE A 261 32.60 -28.25 -3.81
C ILE A 261 32.97 -28.46 -5.29
N LEU A 262 32.58 -27.53 -6.17
CA LEU A 262 32.88 -27.60 -7.60
C LEU A 262 34.39 -27.45 -7.89
N SER A 263 35.16 -26.87 -6.96
CA SER A 263 36.61 -26.72 -7.07
C SER A 263 37.39 -27.93 -6.57
N LEU A 264 36.73 -28.97 -6.06
CA LEU A 264 37.39 -30.21 -5.64
C LEU A 264 37.95 -30.94 -6.86
N LYS A 265 39.27 -30.92 -6.99
CA LYS A 265 40.00 -31.73 -7.97
C LYS A 265 40.21 -33.11 -7.41
N THR A 266 39.80 -34.15 -8.14
CA THR A 266 40.17 -35.52 -7.81
C THR A 266 41.67 -35.69 -7.98
N MET A 267 42.32 -36.38 -7.05
CA MET A 267 43.74 -36.72 -7.19
C MET A 267 43.91 -37.56 -8.46
N ASP A 268 44.78 -37.10 -9.36
CA ASP A 268 45.17 -37.87 -10.54
C ASP A 268 46.08 -39.01 -10.06
N ARG A 269 45.45 -40.09 -9.61
CA ARG A 269 46.13 -41.25 -9.02
C ARG A 269 45.55 -42.54 -9.54
N PHE A 270 45.56 -42.68 -10.85
CA PHE A 270 45.75 -43.98 -11.48
C PHE A 270 46.76 -43.79 -12.61
N ASP A 271 47.93 -44.40 -12.42
CA ASP A 271 49.09 -44.49 -13.32
C ASP A 271 48.93 -43.82 -14.68
N ASP A 272 49.49 -42.61 -14.83
CA ASP A 272 49.91 -42.18 -16.16
C ASP A 272 51.03 -43.13 -16.60
N HIS A 273 50.74 -43.99 -17.57
CA HIS A 273 51.70 -44.95 -18.13
C HIS A 273 52.93 -44.26 -18.76
N LYS A 274 52.93 -42.92 -18.84
CA LYS A 274 54.04 -42.07 -19.30
C LYS A 274 54.68 -41.21 -18.20
N GLY A 275 54.23 -41.33 -16.94
CA GLY A 275 54.84 -40.65 -15.80
C GLY A 275 56.20 -41.27 -15.42
N PRO A 276 57.19 -40.49 -14.96
CA PRO A 276 58.49 -41.03 -14.57
C PRO A 276 58.34 -42.01 -13.41
N THR A 277 58.90 -43.21 -13.56
CA THR A 277 58.89 -44.24 -12.51
C THR A 277 59.69 -43.78 -11.29
N ILE A 278 59.13 -43.97 -10.10
CA ILE A 278 59.78 -43.65 -8.83
C ILE A 278 61.04 -44.52 -8.70
N THR A 279 62.22 -43.90 -8.77
CA THR A 279 63.50 -44.59 -8.57
C THR A 279 63.72 -44.82 -7.08
N LEU A 280 63.62 -46.07 -6.63
CA LEU A 280 64.03 -46.47 -5.29
C LEU A 280 65.56 -46.58 -5.25
N THR A 281 66.23 -45.68 -4.54
CA THR A 281 67.66 -45.83 -4.23
C THR A 281 67.80 -46.92 -3.17
N GLN A 282 68.35 -48.08 -3.54
CA GLN A 282 68.77 -49.08 -2.56
C GLN A 282 69.88 -48.48 -1.67
N ILE A 283 69.62 -48.47 -0.37
CA ILE A 283 70.62 -48.19 0.64
C ILE A 283 71.49 -49.44 0.75
N VAL A 284 72.77 -49.31 0.37
CA VAL A 284 73.85 -50.25 0.71
C VAL A 284 74.63 -49.66 1.87
#